data_AF-A0A137QUP9-F1
#
_entry.id   AF-A0A137QUP9-F1
#
_cell.length_a   1.000
_cell.length_b   1.000
_cell.length_c   1.000
_cell.angle_alpha   90.00
_cell.angle_beta   90.00
_cell.angle_gamma   90.00
#
_symmetry.space_group_name_H-M   'P 1'
#
loop_
_entity.id
_entity.type
_entity.pdbx_description
1 polymer ?
#
loop_
_entity_poly.entity_id
_entity_poly.type
_entity_poly.pdbx_seq_one_letter_code
_entity_poly.pdbx_strand_id
1 'polypeptide(L)'
;MPAADIIAKIPGQYQKAKESGDLLFFPSTVIRHRESGIDIEFQVRVCPAIAKKPQNTATASGQPEQKDSPSVVTNVGSSPAAFEEGEKPKFDPFVPPYNENLYVGELKDERFDGDFVVILNKFSVVPNHFLLVTREYKPQTLPLLPADLVQSYQILQAARNTGRRIFAFYNSGDFSGASQSHKHIQFIPVEETELGPPIERLARSVNVETPAKPFTISSLPYANHVFRFPSDLVFEENSETLEFVLAQAFIALIDLGISTIRHAPDYPPGNPSYNVIITLEHMHLIPRRHETFTLPETGDVISVNSLGYAGMLLVKTDEELERVKSHGIGKILQGVGLQSVHDVQVAGVTDEAVDAALAHIYSISRYNPSVHHSQHKSALMSPSAWTPLPLRASNTHFARAENSSEIASLGGKPAKTPIIAGSVCGGVLFLAWTIGFSIYFRKRYQRKQLKRAAAAIGMPPPEVKSRPQMEKIVIPPDPAVLLGQRQPGYASAEATCTHTVTSERAATGAAGTMNTLSTSPLHMDSGVGSSGSGPSANEEHVEERRPLLKVMTGMPDISALQRPRGMEKVNGADVSGTQ
;
A
#
# COMPACT_ATOMS: atom_id res chain seq x y z
N MET A 1 -23.66 -0.71 -10.30
CA MET A 1 -24.66 -0.16 -9.35
C MET A 1 -24.07 1.07 -8.69
N PRO A 2 -24.88 1.97 -8.11
CA PRO A 2 -24.41 2.97 -7.15
C PRO A 2 -23.75 2.31 -5.92
N ALA A 3 -22.77 2.99 -5.30
CA ALA A 3 -22.10 2.48 -4.10
C ALA A 3 -23.05 2.41 -2.88
N ALA A 4 -24.03 3.32 -2.79
CA ALA A 4 -25.07 3.29 -1.76
C ALA A 4 -25.90 1.99 -1.78
N ASP A 5 -26.33 1.54 -2.96
CA ASP A 5 -27.10 0.30 -3.11
C ASP A 5 -26.30 -0.95 -2.71
N ILE A 6 -24.99 -0.95 -3.01
CA ILE A 6 -24.07 -2.01 -2.57
C ILE A 6 -24.01 -2.05 -1.05
N ILE A 7 -23.71 -0.91 -0.41
CA ILE A 7 -23.62 -0.81 1.05
C ILE A 7 -24.93 -1.22 1.74
N ALA A 8 -26.07 -0.75 1.21
CA ALA A 8 -27.39 -1.08 1.73
C ALA A 8 -27.62 -2.60 1.77
N LYS A 9 -27.24 -3.32 0.70
CA LYS A 9 -27.36 -4.79 0.59
C LYS A 9 -26.49 -5.57 1.57
N ILE A 10 -25.31 -5.07 1.97
CA ILE A 10 -24.30 -5.86 2.69
C ILE A 10 -24.88 -6.72 3.85
N PRO A 11 -25.67 -6.22 4.81
CA PRO A 11 -26.09 -7.02 5.96
C PRO A 11 -27.16 -8.06 5.61
N GLY A 12 -28.07 -7.75 4.69
CA GLY A 12 -29.07 -8.70 4.21
C GLY A 12 -28.42 -9.85 3.45
N GLN A 13 -27.45 -9.53 2.58
CA GLN A 13 -26.64 -10.52 1.87
C GLN A 13 -25.77 -11.34 2.85
N TYR A 14 -25.15 -10.69 3.84
CA TYR A 14 -24.33 -11.34 4.87
C TYR A 14 -25.13 -12.32 5.72
N GLN A 15 -26.33 -11.93 6.17
CA GLN A 15 -27.20 -12.81 6.94
C GLN A 15 -27.67 -14.00 6.08
N LYS A 16 -28.11 -13.76 4.83
CA LYS A 16 -28.47 -14.82 3.87
C LYS A 16 -27.32 -15.81 3.64
N ALA A 17 -26.09 -15.32 3.45
CA ALA A 17 -24.91 -16.15 3.22
C ALA A 17 -24.48 -16.95 4.47
N LYS A 18 -24.70 -16.39 5.66
CA LYS A 18 -24.46 -17.07 6.94
C LYS A 18 -25.50 -18.15 7.20
N GLU A 19 -26.77 -17.90 6.87
CA GLU A 19 -27.88 -18.85 7.01
C GLU A 19 -27.80 -20.00 6.00
N SER A 20 -27.32 -19.75 4.77
CA SER A 20 -27.07 -20.80 3.77
C SER A 20 -25.79 -21.62 4.02
N GLY A 21 -24.93 -21.18 4.93
CA GLY A 21 -23.62 -21.79 5.20
C GLY A 21 -22.53 -21.47 4.15
N ASP A 22 -22.83 -20.65 3.15
CA ASP A 22 -21.85 -20.21 2.14
C ASP A 22 -20.78 -19.29 2.72
N LEU A 23 -21.15 -18.50 3.74
CA LEU A 23 -20.27 -17.68 4.54
C LEU A 23 -20.04 -18.34 5.91
N LEU A 24 -18.78 -18.65 6.19
CA LEU A 24 -18.34 -19.19 7.47
C LEU A 24 -17.99 -18.03 8.40
N PHE A 25 -18.89 -17.73 9.33
CA PHE A 25 -18.65 -16.77 10.40
C PHE A 25 -17.92 -17.44 11.57
N PHE A 26 -16.81 -16.85 12.02
CA PHE A 26 -16.03 -17.32 13.15
C PHE A 26 -16.20 -16.38 14.35
N PRO A 27 -16.88 -16.83 15.44
CA PRO A 27 -16.94 -16.08 16.68
C PRO A 27 -15.55 -15.71 17.19
N SER A 28 -15.41 -14.47 17.68
CA SER A 28 -14.17 -13.94 18.20
C SER A 28 -14.42 -12.89 19.28
N THR A 29 -13.54 -12.84 20.28
CA THR A 29 -13.51 -11.80 21.31
C THR A 29 -12.55 -10.68 20.90
N VAL A 30 -12.77 -9.46 21.40
CA VAL A 30 -11.87 -8.32 21.23
C VAL A 30 -11.37 -7.88 22.59
N ILE A 31 -10.06 -7.76 22.73
CA ILE A 31 -9.39 -7.39 23.97
C ILE A 31 -8.56 -6.15 23.68
N ARG A 32 -8.87 -5.06 24.39
CA ARG A 32 -8.18 -3.78 24.28
C ARG A 32 -6.91 -3.79 25.13
N HIS A 33 -5.79 -3.42 24.53
CA HIS A 33 -4.47 -3.40 25.18
C HIS A 33 -3.71 -2.12 24.81
N ARG A 34 -3.28 -1.36 25.82
CA ARG A 34 -2.39 -0.20 25.65
C ARG A 34 -0.98 -0.61 26.07
N GLU A 35 -0.02 -0.40 25.17
CA GLU A 35 1.40 -0.73 25.39
C GLU A 35 2.15 0.48 25.95
N SER A 36 3.10 0.27 26.86
CA SER A 36 3.88 1.35 27.45
C SER A 36 4.78 2.00 26.40
N GLY A 37 4.61 3.31 26.18
CA GLY A 37 5.41 4.11 25.24
C GLY A 37 4.77 4.34 23.87
N ILE A 38 3.65 3.69 23.56
CA ILE A 38 2.89 3.92 22.32
C ILE A 38 1.46 4.31 22.69
N ASP A 39 1.02 5.53 22.35
CA ASP A 39 -0.33 6.00 22.72
C ASP A 39 -1.44 5.49 21.78
N ILE A 40 -1.45 4.18 21.56
CA ILE A 40 -2.50 3.46 20.83
C ILE A 40 -3.12 2.41 21.75
N GLU A 41 -4.44 2.26 21.65
CA GLU A 41 -5.17 1.17 22.26
C GLU A 41 -5.36 0.08 21.20
N PHE A 42 -4.44 -0.89 21.16
CA PHE A 42 -4.52 -2.02 20.25
C PHE A 42 -5.77 -2.86 20.56
N GLN A 43 -6.45 -3.29 19.51
CA GLN A 43 -7.54 -4.27 19.57
C GLN A 43 -6.97 -5.63 19.17
N VAL A 44 -6.69 -6.50 20.14
CA VAL A 44 -6.29 -7.88 19.85
C VAL A 44 -7.53 -8.76 19.81
N ARG A 45 -7.78 -9.40 18.67
CA ARG A 45 -8.92 -10.27 18.43
C ARG A 45 -8.51 -11.73 18.58
N VAL A 46 -9.15 -12.48 19.47
CA VAL A 46 -8.89 -13.92 19.66
C VAL A 46 -9.92 -14.73 18.88
N CYS A 47 -9.48 -15.71 18.07
CA CYS A 47 -10.38 -16.55 17.28
C CYS A 47 -9.91 -18.02 17.15
N PRO A 48 -10.24 -18.90 18.12
CA PRO A 48 -9.75 -20.29 18.17
C PRO A 48 -10.15 -21.17 16.98
N ALA A 49 -11.21 -20.81 16.26
CA ALA A 49 -11.64 -21.55 15.08
C ALA A 49 -10.63 -21.46 13.91
N ILE A 50 -9.80 -20.41 13.85
CA ILE A 50 -8.83 -20.20 12.76
C ILE A 50 -7.69 -21.22 12.82
N ALA A 51 -7.33 -21.70 14.01
CA ALA A 51 -6.31 -22.75 14.20
C ALA A 51 -6.66 -24.08 13.50
N LYS A 52 -7.94 -24.30 13.16
CA LYS A 52 -8.45 -25.52 12.50
C LYS A 52 -8.66 -25.35 10.99
N LYS A 53 -8.30 -24.21 10.41
CA LYS A 53 -8.45 -23.97 8.96
C LYS A 53 -7.41 -24.81 8.20
N PRO A 54 -7.80 -25.57 7.15
CA PRO A 54 -6.82 -26.29 6.35
C PRO A 54 -5.84 -25.32 5.70
N GLN A 55 -4.55 -25.52 5.97
CA GLN A 55 -3.49 -24.82 5.27
C GLN A 55 -3.41 -25.36 3.84
N ASN A 56 -3.52 -24.47 2.84
CA ASN A 56 -3.08 -24.81 1.50
C ASN A 56 -1.54 -24.86 1.53
N THR A 57 -0.99 -26.07 1.66
CA THR A 57 0.46 -26.29 1.80
C THR A 57 1.20 -25.84 0.55
N ALA A 58 1.91 -24.71 0.64
CA ALA A 58 3.07 -24.45 -0.20
C ALA A 58 4.22 -25.31 0.37
N THR A 59 4.56 -26.40 -0.33
CA THR A 59 5.35 -27.50 0.24
C THR A 59 6.85 -27.17 0.32
N ALA A 60 7.26 -26.41 1.33
CA ALA A 60 8.66 -26.22 1.70
C ALA A 60 9.15 -27.33 2.64
N SER A 61 9.36 -28.54 2.11
CA SER A 61 9.87 -29.69 2.90
C SER A 61 10.85 -30.55 2.10
N GLY A 62 12.06 -30.02 1.89
CA GLY A 62 13.18 -30.78 1.34
C GLY A 62 14.11 -31.29 2.43
N GLN A 63 14.01 -32.58 2.78
CA GLN A 63 15.14 -33.40 3.22
C GLN A 63 14.81 -34.90 2.99
N PRO A 64 15.83 -35.77 2.80
CA PRO A 64 15.62 -37.05 2.13
C PRO A 64 15.46 -38.24 3.09
N GLU A 65 14.71 -39.26 2.64
CA GLU A 65 14.96 -40.65 3.06
C GLU A 65 15.57 -41.45 1.91
N GLN A 66 16.58 -42.25 2.26
CA GLN A 66 17.43 -43.02 1.35
C GLN A 66 17.10 -44.51 1.49
N LYS A 67 16.99 -45.24 0.36
CA LYS A 67 17.03 -46.71 0.34
C LYS A 67 17.40 -47.25 -1.04
N ASP A 68 18.11 -48.37 -1.02
CA ASP A 68 18.99 -48.79 -2.10
C ASP A 68 18.36 -49.81 -3.08
N SER A 69 18.71 -49.64 -4.36
CA SER A 69 19.24 -50.60 -5.37
C SER A 69 19.12 -52.14 -5.20
N PRO A 70 19.35 -52.99 -6.25
CA PRO A 70 19.72 -52.72 -7.66
C PRO A 70 18.98 -53.57 -8.75
N SER A 71 19.39 -53.38 -10.02
CA SER A 71 19.27 -54.31 -11.19
C SER A 71 17.95 -54.29 -11.98
N VAL A 72 17.88 -54.57 -13.30
CA VAL A 72 18.86 -55.05 -14.31
C VAL A 72 18.77 -54.16 -15.58
N VAL A 73 19.85 -54.08 -16.38
CA VAL A 73 19.89 -53.34 -17.66
C VAL A 73 19.58 -54.23 -18.87
N THR A 74 18.62 -53.82 -19.72
CA THR A 74 18.52 -54.22 -21.14
C THR A 74 18.05 -53.02 -21.98
N ASN A 75 18.64 -52.81 -23.16
CA ASN A 75 18.49 -51.61 -24.00
C ASN A 75 17.51 -51.80 -25.19
N VAL A 76 17.27 -50.68 -25.90
CA VAL A 76 16.70 -50.52 -27.27
C VAL A 76 15.15 -50.48 -27.37
N GLY A 77 14.59 -49.35 -27.84
CA GLY A 77 13.15 -49.24 -28.15
C GLY A 77 12.59 -47.81 -28.29
N SER A 78 12.97 -47.09 -29.34
CA SER A 78 12.60 -45.70 -29.66
C SER A 78 11.12 -45.28 -29.49
N SER A 79 10.85 -44.30 -28.62
CA SER A 79 9.79 -43.27 -28.78
C SER A 79 9.99 -42.13 -27.77
N PRO A 80 9.53 -40.88 -28.02
CA PRO A 80 9.80 -39.74 -27.13
C PRO A 80 8.99 -39.80 -25.83
N ALA A 81 9.57 -39.24 -24.76
CA ALA A 81 8.98 -39.23 -23.43
C ALA A 81 7.66 -38.44 -23.37
N ALA A 82 6.77 -38.85 -22.48
CA ALA A 82 5.62 -38.05 -22.09
C ALA A 82 6.11 -36.75 -21.42
N PHE A 83 5.57 -35.60 -21.83
CA PHE A 83 5.68 -34.39 -21.05
C PHE A 83 4.83 -34.54 -19.78
N GLU A 84 5.37 -34.12 -18.65
CA GLU A 84 4.72 -34.30 -17.34
C GLU A 84 3.38 -33.58 -17.25
N GLU A 85 2.50 -34.08 -16.38
CA GLU A 85 1.12 -33.60 -16.27
C GLU A 85 1.08 -32.12 -15.85
N GLY A 86 0.40 -31.29 -16.64
CA GLY A 86 0.28 -29.86 -16.35
C GLY A 86 -0.45 -29.62 -15.03
N GLU A 87 0.12 -28.77 -14.17
CA GLU A 87 -0.52 -28.34 -12.93
C GLU A 87 -1.96 -27.88 -13.18
N LYS A 88 -2.91 -28.43 -12.43
CA LYS A 88 -4.32 -28.03 -12.52
C LYS A 88 -4.45 -26.55 -12.16
N PRO A 89 -5.14 -25.73 -12.97
CA PRO A 89 -5.23 -24.29 -12.72
C PRO A 89 -5.83 -24.03 -11.33
N LYS A 90 -5.08 -23.30 -10.51
CA LYS A 90 -5.42 -22.99 -9.12
C LYS A 90 -6.75 -22.24 -9.07
N PHE A 91 -7.74 -22.78 -8.35
CA PHE A 91 -9.09 -22.22 -8.29
C PHE A 91 -9.09 -20.81 -7.71
N ASP A 92 -9.47 -19.82 -8.53
CA ASP A 92 -9.65 -18.44 -8.13
C ASP A 92 -11.12 -18.21 -7.68
N PRO A 93 -11.38 -17.91 -6.40
CA PRO A 93 -12.73 -17.70 -5.89
C PRO A 93 -13.39 -16.39 -6.36
N PHE A 94 -12.66 -15.54 -7.09
CA PHE A 94 -13.14 -14.24 -7.57
C PHE A 94 -13.42 -14.20 -9.08
N VAL A 95 -13.40 -15.36 -9.76
CA VAL A 95 -13.77 -15.51 -11.19
C VAL A 95 -15.17 -16.13 -11.31
N PRO A 96 -16.00 -15.76 -12.32
CA PRO A 96 -17.29 -16.40 -12.54
C PRO A 96 -17.21 -17.93 -12.76
N PRO A 97 -18.22 -18.71 -12.33
CA PRO A 97 -19.45 -18.29 -11.67
C PRO A 97 -19.23 -17.96 -10.18
N TYR A 98 -19.69 -16.78 -9.76
CA TYR A 98 -19.65 -16.39 -8.35
C TYR A 98 -20.67 -17.20 -7.55
N ASN A 99 -20.40 -17.41 -6.26
CA ASN A 99 -21.40 -17.89 -5.33
C ASN A 99 -22.48 -16.81 -5.13
N GLU A 100 -23.75 -17.14 -5.44
CA GLU A 100 -24.87 -16.18 -5.43
C GLU A 100 -25.17 -15.57 -4.05
N ASN A 101 -24.77 -16.25 -2.97
CA ASN A 101 -24.94 -15.75 -1.61
C ASN A 101 -23.77 -14.86 -1.18
N LEU A 102 -22.56 -15.06 -1.69
CA LEU A 102 -21.42 -14.16 -1.43
C LEU A 102 -21.38 -12.94 -2.35
N TYR A 103 -21.91 -13.01 -3.57
CA TYR A 103 -21.95 -11.90 -4.51
C TYR A 103 -22.98 -10.82 -4.10
N VAL A 104 -22.54 -9.55 -4.03
CA VAL A 104 -23.37 -8.39 -3.63
C VAL A 104 -23.82 -7.58 -4.85
N GLY A 105 -22.93 -7.40 -5.83
CA GLY A 105 -23.18 -6.64 -7.06
C GLY A 105 -21.91 -6.26 -7.81
N GLU A 106 -22.09 -5.64 -8.98
CA GLU A 106 -21.01 -5.02 -9.77
C GLU A 106 -21.01 -3.49 -9.54
N LEU A 107 -19.82 -2.93 -9.30
CA LEU A 107 -19.55 -1.51 -9.51
C LEU A 107 -18.95 -1.35 -10.91
N LYS A 108 -19.39 -0.33 -11.65
CA LYS A 108 -18.94 -0.06 -13.01
C LYS A 108 -18.55 1.38 -13.10
N ASP A 109 -17.33 1.60 -13.53
CA ASP A 109 -16.84 2.92 -13.84
C ASP A 109 -17.11 3.24 -15.31
N GLU A 110 -17.66 4.42 -15.61
CA GLU A 110 -17.84 4.88 -17.00
C GLU A 110 -16.68 5.76 -17.48
N ARG A 111 -15.81 6.22 -16.56
CA ARG A 111 -14.60 7.01 -16.85
C ARG A 111 -13.39 6.11 -17.07
N PHE A 112 -13.25 5.05 -16.27
CA PHE A 112 -12.16 4.07 -16.37
C PHE A 112 -12.60 2.74 -17.01
N ASP A 113 -11.68 2.03 -17.68
CA ASP A 113 -11.91 0.67 -18.20
C ASP A 113 -11.76 -0.35 -17.03
N GLY A 114 -12.69 -0.26 -16.07
CA GLY A 114 -12.62 -0.90 -14.76
C GLY A 114 -13.99 -1.35 -14.25
N ASP A 115 -14.39 -2.57 -14.62
CA ASP A 115 -15.46 -3.29 -13.92
C ASP A 115 -14.92 -3.86 -12.60
N PHE A 116 -15.67 -3.69 -11.52
CA PHE A 116 -15.40 -4.25 -10.20
C PHE A 116 -16.56 -5.10 -9.70
N VAL A 117 -16.24 -6.07 -8.84
CA VAL A 117 -17.16 -7.04 -8.25
C VAL A 117 -17.09 -6.91 -6.74
N VAL A 118 -18.25 -6.81 -6.08
CA VAL A 118 -18.32 -6.75 -4.61
C VAL A 118 -18.77 -8.10 -4.08
N ILE A 119 -17.92 -8.72 -3.26
CA ILE A 119 -18.09 -10.09 -2.76
C ILE A 119 -17.89 -10.10 -1.23
N LEU A 120 -18.75 -10.78 -0.48
CA LEU A 120 -18.57 -11.00 0.95
C LEU A 120 -17.38 -11.93 1.23
N ASN A 121 -16.62 -11.66 2.29
CA ASN A 121 -15.55 -12.56 2.71
C ASN A 121 -16.13 -13.87 3.24
N LYS A 122 -15.89 -14.97 2.52
CA LYS A 122 -16.31 -16.34 2.89
C LYS A 122 -15.83 -16.78 4.28
N PHE A 123 -14.68 -16.29 4.73
CA PHE A 123 -14.08 -16.65 6.02
C PHE A 123 -14.14 -15.43 6.96
N SER A 124 -15.37 -15.07 7.37
CA SER A 124 -15.65 -13.83 8.09
C SER A 124 -15.36 -13.95 9.58
N VAL A 125 -14.38 -13.20 10.06
CA VAL A 125 -14.07 -13.03 11.49
C VAL A 125 -14.74 -11.76 12.05
N VAL A 126 -14.83 -10.72 11.22
CA VAL A 126 -15.59 -9.48 11.48
C VAL A 126 -16.87 -9.54 10.65
N PRO A 127 -18.07 -9.40 11.24
CA PRO A 127 -19.32 -9.40 10.49
C PRO A 127 -19.33 -8.32 9.39
N ASN A 128 -20.08 -8.56 8.31
CA ASN A 128 -20.18 -7.63 7.17
C ASN A 128 -18.85 -7.31 6.44
N HIS A 129 -17.76 -8.06 6.69
CA HIS A 129 -16.51 -7.93 5.92
C HIS A 129 -16.77 -8.27 4.44
N PHE A 130 -16.51 -7.32 3.54
CA PHE A 130 -16.61 -7.49 2.09
C PHE A 130 -15.33 -7.07 1.36
N LEU A 131 -15.26 -7.46 0.09
CA LEU A 131 -14.13 -7.32 -0.81
C LEU A 131 -14.60 -6.54 -2.05
N LEU A 132 -13.83 -5.52 -2.47
CA LEU A 132 -13.92 -4.94 -3.81
C LEU A 132 -12.84 -5.62 -4.66
N VAL A 133 -13.23 -6.38 -5.67
CA VAL A 133 -12.33 -7.16 -6.52
C VAL A 133 -12.40 -6.68 -7.96
N THR A 134 -11.30 -6.74 -8.69
CA THR A 134 -11.29 -6.48 -10.13
C THR A 134 -12.06 -7.57 -10.88
N ARG A 135 -12.83 -7.24 -11.95
CA ARG A 135 -13.56 -8.27 -12.72
C ARG A 135 -12.63 -9.19 -13.51
N GLU A 136 -11.59 -8.61 -14.11
CA GLU A 136 -10.52 -9.36 -14.79
C GLU A 136 -9.37 -9.58 -13.81
N TYR A 137 -8.72 -10.75 -13.89
CA TYR A 137 -7.55 -11.05 -13.06
C TYR A 137 -6.45 -10.01 -13.26
N LYS A 138 -6.20 -9.23 -12.21
CA LYS A 138 -5.04 -8.35 -12.06
C LYS A 138 -4.24 -8.84 -10.85
N PRO A 139 -2.90 -8.90 -10.89
CA PRO A 139 -2.14 -9.38 -9.74
C PRO A 139 -2.20 -8.41 -8.54
N GLN A 140 -2.30 -8.97 -7.34
CA GLN A 140 -2.31 -8.27 -6.03
C GLN A 140 -1.03 -7.49 -5.75
N THR A 141 0.04 -7.72 -6.51
CA THR A 141 1.30 -6.95 -6.44
C THR A 141 1.22 -5.60 -7.18
N LEU A 142 0.15 -5.32 -7.93
CA LEU A 142 0.02 -4.04 -8.62
C LEU A 142 -0.33 -2.89 -7.66
N PRO A 143 0.20 -1.68 -7.89
CA PRO A 143 -0.21 -0.47 -7.18
C PRO A 143 -1.71 -0.19 -7.36
N LEU A 144 -2.30 0.51 -6.40
CA LEU A 144 -3.67 1.02 -6.52
C LEU A 144 -3.72 2.04 -7.67
N LEU A 145 -4.62 1.80 -8.62
CA LEU A 145 -4.90 2.69 -9.74
C LEU A 145 -5.92 3.75 -9.31
N PRO A 146 -6.03 4.90 -10.00
CA PRO A 146 -6.97 5.94 -9.61
C PRO A 146 -8.44 5.46 -9.54
N ALA A 147 -8.83 4.55 -10.43
CA ALA A 147 -10.13 3.86 -10.38
C ALA A 147 -10.35 3.09 -9.07
N ASP A 148 -9.34 2.32 -8.63
CA ASP A 148 -9.42 1.51 -7.41
C ASP A 148 -9.57 2.40 -6.17
N LEU A 149 -8.87 3.55 -6.16
CA LEU A 149 -8.90 4.54 -5.08
C LEU A 149 -10.23 5.28 -5.03
N VAL A 150 -10.73 5.81 -6.16
CA VAL A 150 -12.01 6.53 -6.24
C VAL A 150 -13.18 5.62 -5.85
N GLN A 151 -13.27 4.41 -6.42
CA GLN A 151 -14.33 3.47 -6.07
C GLN A 151 -14.27 3.07 -4.59
N SER A 152 -13.07 2.89 -4.02
CA SER A 152 -12.92 2.63 -2.58
C SER A 152 -13.40 3.80 -1.73
N TYR A 153 -13.01 5.03 -2.04
CA TYR A 153 -13.42 6.21 -1.28
C TYR A 153 -14.92 6.49 -1.39
N GLN A 154 -15.52 6.29 -2.57
CA GLN A 154 -16.97 6.40 -2.77
C GLN A 154 -17.76 5.34 -1.99
N ILE A 155 -17.20 4.13 -1.81
CA ILE A 155 -17.77 3.11 -0.90
C ILE A 155 -17.72 3.60 0.56
N LEU A 156 -16.63 4.24 1.01
CA LEU A 156 -16.55 4.83 2.36
C LEU A 156 -17.55 5.99 2.56
N GLN A 157 -17.66 6.90 1.58
CA GLN A 157 -18.63 8.00 1.60
C GLN A 157 -20.07 7.47 1.67
N ALA A 158 -20.41 6.47 0.85
CA ALA A 158 -21.73 5.84 0.83
C ALA A 158 -22.05 5.11 2.16
N ALA A 159 -21.05 4.54 2.83
CA ALA A 159 -21.21 3.98 4.16
C ALA A 159 -21.54 5.05 5.20
N ARG A 160 -20.77 6.14 5.27
CA ARG A 160 -21.07 7.28 6.16
C ARG A 160 -22.49 7.81 5.91
N ASN A 161 -22.87 8.00 4.65
CA ASN A 161 -24.17 8.54 4.26
C ASN A 161 -25.35 7.61 4.62
N THR A 162 -25.08 6.31 4.84
CA THR A 162 -26.05 5.32 5.32
C THR A 162 -25.90 4.99 6.82
N GLY A 163 -25.24 5.88 7.58
CA GLY A 163 -25.06 5.77 9.03
C GLY A 163 -23.98 4.78 9.49
N ARG A 164 -23.21 4.20 8.57
CA ARG A 164 -22.25 3.13 8.84
C ARG A 164 -20.82 3.65 8.88
N ARG A 165 -20.00 3.08 9.75
CA ARG A 165 -18.55 3.31 9.77
C ARG A 165 -17.83 2.06 9.29
N ILE A 166 -17.07 2.20 8.21
CA ILE A 166 -16.18 1.18 7.65
C ILE A 166 -14.85 1.85 7.32
N PHE A 167 -13.78 1.06 7.16
CA PHE A 167 -12.55 1.50 6.51
C PHE A 167 -12.08 0.45 5.50
N ALA A 168 -11.22 0.87 4.56
CA ALA A 168 -10.67 0.00 3.53
C ALA A 168 -9.19 -0.31 3.80
N PHE A 169 -8.71 -1.47 3.35
CA PHE A 169 -7.30 -1.81 3.38
C PHE A 169 -6.87 -2.68 2.19
N TYR A 170 -5.59 -2.57 1.83
CA TYR A 170 -4.97 -3.30 0.74
C TYR A 170 -3.62 -3.89 1.19
N ASN A 171 -3.40 -5.17 0.88
CA ASN A 171 -2.15 -5.88 1.15
C ASN A 171 -1.45 -6.08 -0.20
N SER A 172 -0.32 -5.41 -0.45
CA SER A 172 0.39 -5.44 -1.75
C SER A 172 1.76 -6.09 -1.62
N GLY A 173 2.10 -7.02 -2.52
CA GLY A 173 3.38 -7.74 -2.48
C GLY A 173 3.40 -8.92 -1.49
N ASP A 174 4.36 -9.81 -1.68
CA ASP A 174 4.37 -11.15 -1.07
C ASP A 174 4.53 -11.13 0.46
N PHE A 175 5.11 -10.07 1.04
CA PHE A 175 5.31 -9.93 2.49
C PHE A 175 4.22 -9.12 3.20
N SER A 176 3.10 -8.83 2.54
CA SER A 176 2.05 -7.94 3.07
C SER A 176 0.92 -8.64 3.86
N GLY A 177 0.90 -9.97 3.90
CA GLY A 177 -0.22 -10.77 4.43
C GLY A 177 -1.39 -10.91 3.44
N ALA A 178 -1.10 -10.91 2.13
CA ALA A 178 -2.06 -11.19 1.07
C ALA A 178 -2.23 -12.70 0.83
N SER A 179 -3.45 -13.21 1.03
CA SER A 179 -3.76 -14.66 0.89
C SER A 179 -4.42 -15.05 -0.45
N GLN A 180 -4.61 -14.09 -1.36
CA GLN A 180 -5.11 -14.31 -2.72
C GLN A 180 -4.30 -13.43 -3.70
N SER A 181 -3.93 -13.99 -4.85
CA SER A 181 -3.09 -13.30 -5.85
C SER A 181 -3.88 -12.41 -6.80
N HIS A 182 -5.21 -12.52 -6.84
CA HIS A 182 -6.10 -11.65 -7.59
C HIS A 182 -6.39 -10.38 -6.78
N LYS A 183 -6.15 -9.23 -7.39
CA LYS A 183 -6.30 -7.87 -6.86
C LYS A 183 -7.66 -7.60 -6.21
N HIS A 184 -7.65 -7.49 -4.89
CA HIS A 184 -8.81 -7.17 -4.06
C HIS A 184 -8.46 -6.18 -2.94
N ILE A 185 -9.40 -5.28 -2.64
CA ILE A 185 -9.38 -4.34 -1.51
C ILE A 185 -10.41 -4.81 -0.49
N GLN A 186 -10.06 -4.79 0.79
CA GLN A 186 -10.86 -5.35 1.87
C GLN A 186 -11.52 -4.24 2.69
N PHE A 187 -12.78 -4.43 3.09
CA PHE A 187 -13.56 -3.46 3.85
C PHE A 187 -14.14 -4.13 5.10
N ILE A 188 -13.94 -3.53 6.27
CA ILE A 188 -14.53 -3.98 7.53
C ILE A 188 -15.23 -2.83 8.27
N PRO A 189 -16.28 -3.13 9.05
CA PRO A 189 -16.88 -2.14 9.95
C PRO A 189 -15.95 -1.77 11.10
N VAL A 190 -16.10 -0.52 11.53
CA VAL A 190 -15.55 0.03 12.77
C VAL A 190 -16.54 -0.22 13.90
N GLU A 191 -16.07 -0.35 15.15
CA GLU A 191 -16.96 -0.40 16.32
C GLU A 191 -17.79 0.89 16.43
N GLU A 192 -19.07 0.77 16.80
CA GLU A 192 -20.05 1.88 16.70
C GLU A 192 -19.69 3.11 17.58
N THR A 193 -18.92 2.87 18.64
CA THR A 193 -18.33 3.87 19.55
C THR A 193 -17.08 4.56 19.01
N GLU A 194 -16.40 4.01 18.00
CA GLU A 194 -15.12 4.50 17.49
C GLU A 194 -15.27 5.29 16.18
N LEU A 195 -14.34 6.22 15.93
CA LEU A 195 -14.32 7.07 14.73
C LEU A 195 -13.38 6.55 13.62
N GLY A 196 -12.84 5.35 13.77
CA GLY A 196 -11.94 4.72 12.81
C GLY A 196 -11.24 3.50 13.41
N PRO A 197 -10.32 2.85 12.69
CA PRO A 197 -9.38 1.92 13.31
C PRO A 197 -8.51 2.65 14.38
N PRO A 198 -7.96 1.94 15.40
CA PRO A 198 -7.16 2.56 16.45
C PRO A 198 -6.02 3.48 15.98
N ILE A 199 -5.36 3.17 14.85
CA ILE A 199 -4.30 4.02 14.26
C ILE A 199 -4.78 5.44 13.92
N GLU A 200 -6.08 5.61 13.64
CA GLU A 200 -6.69 6.88 13.27
C GLU A 200 -6.74 7.87 14.44
N ARG A 201 -6.66 7.37 15.68
CA ARG A 201 -6.56 8.20 16.89
C ARG A 201 -5.22 8.95 16.91
N LEU A 202 -4.12 8.27 16.57
CA LEU A 202 -2.79 8.85 16.44
C LEU A 202 -2.67 9.75 15.19
N ALA A 203 -3.22 9.31 14.05
CA ALA A 203 -3.18 10.09 12.81
C ALA A 203 -3.84 11.47 12.97
N ARG A 204 -4.94 11.57 13.74
CA ARG A 204 -5.60 12.85 14.07
C ARG A 204 -4.78 13.75 15.01
N SER A 205 -4.01 13.18 15.95
CA SER A 205 -3.27 13.97 16.93
C SER A 205 -1.99 14.62 16.39
N VAL A 206 -1.48 14.19 15.24
CA VAL A 206 -0.30 14.83 14.62
C VAL A 206 -0.66 16.21 14.06
N ASN A 207 0.03 17.25 14.54
CA ASN A 207 -0.02 18.57 13.91
C ASN A 207 0.76 18.51 12.58
N VAL A 208 0.16 18.99 11.49
CA VAL A 208 0.73 18.93 10.14
C VAL A 208 0.94 20.35 9.63
N GLU A 209 2.21 20.78 9.58
CA GLU A 209 2.57 22.17 9.28
C GLU A 209 2.21 22.61 7.85
N THR A 210 2.32 21.69 6.88
CA THR A 210 1.93 21.93 5.48
C THR A 210 0.77 21.02 5.12
N PRO A 211 -0.47 21.53 5.00
CA PRO A 211 -1.60 20.77 4.46
C PRO A 211 -1.26 20.14 3.10
N ALA A 212 -1.82 18.95 2.83
CA ALA A 212 -1.57 18.16 1.63
C ALA A 212 -0.11 17.72 1.38
N LYS A 213 0.75 17.68 2.42
CA LYS A 213 1.96 16.84 2.44
C LYS A 213 1.74 15.56 3.25
N PRO A 214 2.42 14.45 2.92
CA PRO A 214 2.56 13.32 3.84
C PRO A 214 3.30 13.70 5.13
N PHE A 215 3.07 12.92 6.18
CA PHE A 215 3.75 12.99 7.47
C PHE A 215 4.00 11.59 8.03
N THR A 216 4.77 11.50 9.11
CA THR A 216 5.02 10.26 9.86
C THR A 216 4.48 10.41 11.28
N ILE A 217 3.86 9.35 11.82
CA ILE A 217 3.48 9.26 13.22
C ILE A 217 4.71 8.77 14.00
N SER A 218 5.50 9.70 14.54
CA SER A 218 6.79 9.43 15.17
C SER A 218 6.72 8.67 16.51
N SER A 219 5.53 8.44 17.06
CA SER A 219 5.31 7.60 18.25
C SER A 219 5.20 6.10 17.93
N LEU A 220 5.27 5.71 16.65
CA LEU A 220 5.26 4.31 16.22
C LEU A 220 6.69 3.81 16.00
N PRO A 221 7.06 2.60 16.44
CA PRO A 221 8.41 2.06 16.33
C PRO A 221 8.77 1.54 14.92
N TYR A 222 8.01 1.92 13.89
CA TYR A 222 8.16 1.44 12.52
C TYR A 222 7.88 2.54 11.48
N ALA A 223 8.46 2.38 10.30
CA ALA A 223 8.22 3.24 9.15
C ALA A 223 6.74 3.31 8.81
N ASN A 224 6.19 4.52 8.83
CA ASN A 224 4.81 4.78 8.48
C ASN A 224 4.71 6.13 7.76
N HIS A 225 3.94 6.15 6.68
CA HIS A 225 3.73 7.32 5.85
C HIS A 225 2.23 7.57 5.80
N VAL A 226 1.78 8.76 6.18
CA VAL A 226 0.35 9.09 6.31
C VAL A 226 0.06 10.39 5.58
N PHE A 227 -0.98 10.41 4.76
CA PHE A 227 -1.48 11.61 4.09
C PHE A 227 -2.85 11.96 4.69
N ARG A 228 -3.01 13.20 5.17
CA ARG A 228 -4.31 13.72 5.63
C ARG A 228 -5.06 14.35 4.45
N PHE A 229 -6.26 13.86 4.19
CA PHE A 229 -7.14 14.41 3.17
C PHE A 229 -7.66 15.81 3.55
N PRO A 230 -8.02 16.65 2.56
CA PRO A 230 -8.81 17.85 2.79
C PRO A 230 -10.13 17.49 3.50
N SER A 231 -10.50 18.25 4.55
CA SER A 231 -11.67 17.97 5.39
C SER A 231 -13.01 18.03 4.65
N ASP A 232 -13.02 18.65 3.46
CA ASP A 232 -14.13 18.79 2.52
C ASP A 232 -14.19 17.67 1.46
N LEU A 233 -13.10 16.91 1.24
CA LEU A 233 -13.07 15.75 0.32
C LEU A 233 -14.15 14.72 0.66
N VAL A 234 -14.50 14.63 1.95
CA VAL A 234 -15.55 13.74 2.45
C VAL A 234 -16.97 14.15 1.98
N PHE A 235 -17.15 15.35 1.43
CA PHE A 235 -18.38 15.85 0.81
C PHE A 235 -18.25 16.04 -0.71
N GLU A 236 -17.08 15.78 -1.29
CA GLU A 236 -16.85 15.93 -2.73
C GLU A 236 -17.48 14.76 -3.50
N GLU A 237 -18.31 15.10 -4.49
CA GLU A 237 -18.99 14.17 -5.40
C GLU A 237 -18.31 14.13 -6.77
N ASN A 238 -17.53 15.16 -7.12
CA ASN A 238 -16.79 15.22 -8.38
C ASN A 238 -15.67 14.17 -8.39
N SER A 239 -15.86 13.16 -9.24
CA SER A 239 -14.92 12.05 -9.40
C SER A 239 -13.55 12.47 -9.96
N GLU A 240 -13.42 13.63 -10.60
CA GLU A 240 -12.12 14.19 -11.04
C GLU A 240 -11.33 14.80 -9.87
N THR A 241 -12.00 15.51 -8.95
CA THR A 241 -11.37 16.01 -7.73
C THR A 241 -10.95 14.84 -6.83
N LEU A 242 -11.83 13.85 -6.64
CA LEU A 242 -11.52 12.63 -5.89
C LEU A 242 -10.33 11.90 -6.51
N GLU A 243 -10.34 11.68 -7.83
CA GLU A 243 -9.24 11.06 -8.57
C GLU A 243 -7.91 11.79 -8.32
N PHE A 244 -7.89 13.11 -8.50
CA PHE A 244 -6.68 13.91 -8.34
C PHE A 244 -6.13 13.82 -6.92
N VAL A 245 -6.95 14.09 -5.89
CA VAL A 245 -6.49 14.11 -4.49
C VAL A 245 -6.05 12.72 -4.03
N LEU A 246 -6.81 11.66 -4.34
CA LEU A 246 -6.48 10.30 -3.93
C LEU A 246 -5.24 9.76 -4.64
N ALA A 247 -5.08 10.03 -5.94
CA ALA A 247 -3.91 9.59 -6.69
C ALA A 247 -2.64 10.34 -6.26
N GLN A 248 -2.69 11.65 -6.05
CA GLN A 248 -1.55 12.43 -5.55
C GLN A 248 -1.14 11.96 -4.15
N ALA A 249 -2.10 11.71 -3.25
CA ALA A 249 -1.83 11.13 -1.94
C ALA A 249 -1.14 9.77 -2.04
N PHE A 250 -1.67 8.85 -2.87
CA PHE A 250 -1.10 7.50 -3.01
C PHE A 250 0.29 7.50 -3.66
N ILE A 251 0.54 8.38 -4.64
CA ILE A 251 1.87 8.52 -5.28
C ILE A 251 2.89 9.05 -4.26
N ALA A 252 2.59 10.15 -3.56
CA ALA A 252 3.51 10.70 -2.56
C ALA A 252 3.82 9.69 -1.43
N LEU A 253 2.85 8.86 -1.06
CA LEU A 253 3.02 7.78 -0.09
C LEU A 253 3.85 6.60 -0.61
N ILE A 254 3.66 6.16 -1.86
CA ILE A 254 4.42 5.03 -2.41
C ILE A 254 5.87 5.41 -2.70
N ASP A 255 6.14 6.66 -3.11
CA ASP A 255 7.51 7.17 -3.27
C ASP A 255 8.26 7.23 -1.94
N LEU A 256 7.60 7.66 -0.85
CA LEU A 256 8.16 7.59 0.50
C LEU A 256 8.38 6.15 0.98
N GLY A 257 7.45 5.23 0.68
CA GLY A 257 7.61 3.80 0.97
C GLY A 257 8.79 3.16 0.23
N ILE A 258 8.94 3.46 -1.06
CA ILE A 258 10.09 3.02 -1.88
C ILE A 258 11.39 3.65 -1.37
N SER A 259 11.36 4.93 -0.99
CA SER A 259 12.49 5.61 -0.36
C SER A 259 12.92 4.92 0.94
N THR A 260 11.98 4.52 1.81
CA THR A 260 12.31 3.72 3.01
C THR A 260 12.92 2.36 2.65
N ILE A 261 12.38 1.67 1.65
CA ILE A 261 12.91 0.37 1.20
C ILE A 261 14.34 0.50 0.65
N ARG A 262 14.67 1.59 -0.06
CA ARG A 262 16.05 1.85 -0.54
C ARG A 262 17.07 2.04 0.58
N HIS A 263 16.64 2.42 1.78
CA HIS A 263 17.50 2.57 2.97
C HIS A 263 17.58 1.28 3.82
N ALA A 264 16.95 0.19 3.40
CA ALA A 264 17.07 -1.14 4.02
C ALA A 264 17.97 -2.04 3.16
N PRO A 265 19.30 -2.14 3.44
CA PRO A 265 20.24 -2.92 2.63
C PRO A 265 19.98 -4.43 2.70
N ASP A 266 19.23 -4.87 3.71
CA ASP A 266 18.79 -6.24 3.99
C ASP A 266 17.32 -6.48 3.57
N TYR A 267 16.75 -5.64 2.70
CA TYR A 267 15.42 -5.86 2.14
C TYR A 267 15.40 -7.06 1.16
N PRO A 268 14.41 -7.96 1.24
CA PRO A 268 14.32 -9.10 0.32
C PRO A 268 14.21 -8.67 -1.15
N PRO A 269 14.89 -9.37 -2.09
CA PRO A 269 14.80 -9.07 -3.51
C PRO A 269 13.41 -9.42 -4.06
N GLY A 270 12.78 -8.49 -4.78
CA GLY A 270 11.45 -8.69 -5.36
C GLY A 270 10.71 -7.38 -5.60
N ASN A 271 9.39 -7.46 -5.68
CA ASN A 271 8.53 -6.26 -5.71
C ASN A 271 8.39 -5.69 -4.29
N PRO A 272 8.40 -4.35 -4.12
CA PRO A 272 8.08 -3.70 -2.85
C PRO A 272 6.77 -4.21 -2.25
N SER A 273 6.84 -4.79 -1.06
CA SER A 273 5.66 -5.16 -0.28
C SER A 273 5.25 -4.03 0.65
N TYR A 274 3.95 -3.76 0.76
CA TYR A 274 3.40 -2.71 1.62
C TYR A 274 1.93 -2.97 1.97
N ASN A 275 1.49 -2.36 3.05
CA ASN A 275 0.09 -2.26 3.46
C ASN A 275 -0.42 -0.85 3.19
N VAL A 276 -1.66 -0.74 2.72
CA VAL A 276 -2.42 0.53 2.64
C VAL A 276 -3.63 0.42 3.54
N ILE A 277 -3.96 1.51 4.23
CA ILE A 277 -5.21 1.69 4.99
C ILE A 277 -5.83 3.01 4.51
N ILE A 278 -7.12 3.01 4.19
CA ILE A 278 -7.85 4.18 3.69
C ILE A 278 -9.08 4.41 4.59
N THR A 279 -9.14 5.58 5.20
CA THR A 279 -10.31 6.09 5.93
C THR A 279 -10.94 7.24 5.14
N LEU A 280 -11.87 7.97 5.76
CA LEU A 280 -12.40 9.21 5.19
C LEU A 280 -11.50 10.44 5.41
N GLU A 281 -10.54 10.36 6.34
CA GLU A 281 -9.67 11.47 6.76
C GLU A 281 -8.19 11.26 6.40
N HIS A 282 -7.73 10.01 6.30
CA HIS A 282 -6.33 9.67 6.05
C HIS A 282 -6.15 8.49 5.09
N MET A 283 -5.04 8.52 4.35
CA MET A 283 -4.44 7.35 3.72
C MET A 283 -3.13 7.04 4.44
N HIS A 284 -2.96 5.79 4.86
CA HIS A 284 -1.73 5.29 5.49
C HIS A 284 -1.05 4.30 4.55
N LEU A 285 0.27 4.38 4.41
CA LEU A 285 1.10 3.39 3.73
C LEU A 285 2.24 2.94 4.65
N ILE A 286 2.38 1.63 4.80
CA ILE A 286 3.40 0.99 5.63
C ILE A 286 4.21 0.02 4.75
N PRO A 287 5.52 0.26 4.54
CA PRO A 287 6.37 -0.70 3.83
C PRO A 287 6.58 -1.98 4.67
N ARG A 288 6.63 -3.13 4.02
CA ARG A 288 6.66 -4.46 4.66
C ARG A 288 7.86 -5.29 4.22
N ARG A 289 8.45 -6.03 5.16
CA ARG A 289 9.63 -6.89 4.94
C ARG A 289 9.31 -8.38 5.06
N HIS A 290 8.47 -8.77 6.01
CA HIS A 290 8.07 -10.15 6.27
C HIS A 290 6.55 -10.19 6.50
N GLU A 291 5.85 -11.25 6.09
CA GLU A 291 4.43 -11.43 6.47
C GLU A 291 4.31 -11.68 7.99
N THR A 292 5.14 -12.60 8.48
CA THR A 292 5.03 -13.21 9.81
C THR A 292 6.15 -12.78 10.73
N PHE A 293 5.83 -12.71 12.03
CA PHE A 293 6.79 -12.61 13.12
C PHE A 293 6.82 -13.94 13.89
N THR A 294 8.01 -14.44 14.21
CA THR A 294 8.17 -15.59 15.11
C THR A 294 8.56 -15.06 16.49
N LEU A 295 7.75 -15.31 17.52
CA LEU A 295 8.06 -14.90 18.89
C LEU A 295 9.32 -15.66 19.38
N PRO A 296 10.45 -14.98 19.70
CA PRO A 296 11.69 -15.64 20.10
C PRO A 296 11.56 -16.49 21.38
N GLU A 297 10.59 -16.17 22.24
CA GLU A 297 10.40 -16.80 23.55
C GLU A 297 9.73 -18.18 23.44
N THR A 298 8.97 -18.46 22.38
CA THR A 298 8.13 -19.66 22.25
C THR A 298 8.06 -20.28 20.85
N GLY A 299 8.53 -19.58 19.82
CA GLY A 299 8.47 -20.05 18.43
C GLY A 299 7.10 -19.89 17.75
N ASP A 300 6.11 -19.24 18.38
CA ASP A 300 4.81 -18.99 17.76
C ASP A 300 4.92 -18.06 16.55
N VAL A 301 4.23 -18.40 15.47
CA VAL A 301 4.19 -17.61 14.24
C VAL A 301 2.91 -16.77 14.18
N ILE A 302 3.09 -15.46 14.24
CA ILE A 302 2.06 -14.43 14.16
C ILE A 302 2.05 -13.85 12.74
N SER A 303 0.96 -14.02 11.97
CA SER A 303 0.81 -13.37 10.65
C SER A 303 0.26 -11.95 10.81
N VAL A 304 0.86 -11.01 10.09
CA VAL A 304 0.52 -9.58 10.14
C VAL A 304 0.15 -9.09 8.74
N ASN A 305 -1.02 -8.45 8.62
CA ASN A 305 -1.48 -7.74 7.42
C ASN A 305 -1.84 -6.28 7.77
N SER A 306 -2.50 -5.53 6.86
CA SER A 306 -2.85 -4.12 7.12
C SER A 306 -3.62 -3.89 8.43
N LEU A 307 -4.39 -4.88 8.92
CA LEU A 307 -5.13 -4.74 10.17
C LEU A 307 -4.20 -4.63 11.38
N GLY A 308 -3.04 -5.29 11.39
CA GLY A 308 -2.04 -5.14 12.45
C GLY A 308 -1.58 -3.69 12.60
N TYR A 309 -1.30 -3.03 11.47
CA TYR A 309 -0.91 -1.62 11.40
C TYR A 309 -2.09 -0.65 11.59
N ALA A 310 -3.33 -1.11 11.35
CA ALA A 310 -4.54 -0.41 11.78
C ALA A 310 -4.69 -0.39 13.31
N GLY A 311 -3.87 -1.17 14.03
CA GLY A 311 -3.94 -1.39 15.47
C GLY A 311 -4.87 -2.54 15.86
N MET A 312 -5.18 -3.44 14.93
CA MET A 312 -6.16 -4.52 15.05
C MET A 312 -5.51 -5.89 14.76
N LEU A 313 -4.89 -6.50 15.79
CA LEU A 313 -4.24 -7.81 15.64
C LEU A 313 -5.24 -8.97 15.73
N LEU A 314 -4.85 -10.12 15.15
CA LEU A 314 -5.62 -11.36 15.17
C LEU A 314 -4.74 -12.50 15.67
N VAL A 315 -5.12 -13.12 16.78
CA VAL A 315 -4.45 -14.28 17.38
C VAL A 315 -5.41 -15.47 17.45
N LYS A 316 -4.85 -16.68 17.51
CA LYS A 316 -5.65 -17.91 17.48
C LYS A 316 -6.19 -18.22 18.88
N THR A 317 -5.37 -18.12 19.93
CA THR A 317 -5.75 -18.54 21.29
C THR A 317 -5.42 -17.47 22.34
N ASP A 318 -6.00 -17.64 23.54
CA ASP A 318 -5.75 -16.76 24.68
C ASP A 318 -4.31 -16.89 25.22
N GLU A 319 -3.62 -18.01 24.98
CA GLU A 319 -2.20 -18.12 25.29
C GLU A 319 -1.32 -17.41 24.23
N GLU A 320 -1.71 -17.39 22.93
CA GLU A 320 -1.05 -16.54 21.93
C GLU A 320 -1.23 -15.04 22.26
N LEU A 321 -2.43 -14.65 22.72
CA LEU A 321 -2.73 -13.28 23.19
C LEU A 321 -1.75 -12.81 24.28
N GLU A 322 -1.61 -13.58 25.36
CA GLU A 322 -0.76 -13.17 26.48
C GLU A 322 0.72 -13.10 26.09
N ARG A 323 1.17 -13.97 25.17
CA ARG A 323 2.55 -13.93 24.63
C ARG A 323 2.79 -12.71 23.72
N VAL A 324 1.82 -12.36 22.87
CA VAL A 324 1.84 -11.14 22.06
C VAL A 324 1.88 -9.89 22.95
N LYS A 325 1.11 -9.85 24.03
CA LYS A 325 1.12 -8.77 25.03
C LYS A 325 2.44 -8.70 25.81
N SER A 326 3.05 -9.83 26.18
CA SER A 326 4.31 -9.84 26.94
C SER A 326 5.52 -9.47 26.09
N HIS A 327 5.54 -9.86 24.80
CA HIS A 327 6.61 -9.47 23.89
C HIS A 327 6.50 -7.97 23.53
N GLY A 328 5.30 -7.49 23.25
CA GLY A 328 5.01 -6.10 22.84
C GLY A 328 4.60 -6.02 21.37
N ILE A 329 3.44 -5.43 21.11
CA ILE A 329 2.84 -5.36 19.76
C ILE A 329 3.65 -4.42 18.88
N GLY A 330 4.16 -3.32 19.43
CA GLY A 330 5.06 -2.41 18.74
C GLY A 330 6.29 -3.12 18.16
N LYS A 331 6.90 -4.04 18.92
CA LYS A 331 8.07 -4.81 18.47
C LYS A 331 7.72 -5.81 17.36
N ILE A 332 6.57 -6.48 17.47
CA ILE A 332 6.07 -7.41 16.44
C ILE A 332 5.85 -6.66 15.12
N LEU A 333 5.20 -5.48 15.16
CA LEU A 333 4.98 -4.63 13.99
C LEU A 333 6.28 -4.05 13.44
N GLN A 334 7.26 -3.71 14.30
CA GLN A 334 8.60 -3.29 13.88
C GLN A 334 9.36 -4.42 13.16
N GLY A 335 9.29 -5.65 13.67
CA GLY A 335 9.99 -6.81 13.11
C GLY A 335 9.47 -7.28 11.75
N VAL A 336 8.22 -6.99 11.39
CA VAL A 336 7.62 -7.30 10.08
C VAL A 336 7.52 -6.10 9.12
N GLY A 337 7.80 -4.90 9.63
CA GLY A 337 7.87 -3.65 8.89
C GLY A 337 9.31 -3.30 8.48
N LEU A 338 9.59 -1.99 8.41
CA LEU A 338 10.94 -1.43 8.30
C LEU A 338 11.15 -0.38 9.39
N GLN A 339 12.42 -0.04 9.67
CA GLN A 339 12.75 1.11 10.53
C GLN A 339 12.36 2.43 9.86
N SER A 340 11.92 3.41 10.67
CA SER A 340 11.66 4.76 10.17
C SER A 340 12.97 5.43 9.72
N VAL A 341 12.91 6.12 8.57
CA VAL A 341 14.02 6.93 8.02
C VAL A 341 13.58 8.37 7.78
N HIS A 342 12.56 8.83 8.53
CA HIS A 342 11.94 10.14 8.37
C HIS A 342 12.96 11.29 8.37
N ASP A 343 13.90 11.29 9.32
CA ASP A 343 14.92 12.34 9.45
C ASP A 343 15.84 12.42 8.21
N VAL A 344 16.15 11.26 7.61
CA VAL A 344 16.94 11.17 6.36
C VAL A 344 16.11 11.65 5.17
N GLN A 345 14.81 11.36 5.14
CA GLN A 345 13.90 11.82 4.09
C GLN A 345 13.68 13.35 4.15
N VAL A 346 13.62 13.94 5.35
CA VAL A 346 13.57 15.39 5.54
C VAL A 346 14.89 16.05 5.16
N ALA A 347 16.03 15.49 5.60
CA ALA A 347 17.35 16.01 5.27
C ALA A 347 17.64 15.97 3.76
N GLY A 348 17.33 14.86 3.08
CA GLY A 348 17.48 14.72 1.63
C GLY A 348 16.66 15.75 0.85
N VAL A 349 15.44 16.07 1.30
CA VAL A 349 14.62 17.14 0.69
C VAL A 349 15.23 18.52 0.92
N THR A 350 15.90 18.78 2.06
CA THR A 350 16.62 20.04 2.24
C THR A 350 17.88 20.13 1.38
N ASP A 351 18.63 19.04 1.21
CA ASP A 351 19.83 19.01 0.39
C ASP A 351 19.49 19.13 -1.11
N GLU A 352 18.47 18.41 -1.61
CA GLU A 352 17.96 18.57 -2.98
C GLU A 352 17.45 19.99 -3.25
N ALA A 353 16.80 20.63 -2.27
CA ALA A 353 16.34 22.01 -2.40
C ALA A 353 17.52 23.02 -2.39
N VAL A 354 18.56 22.77 -1.61
CA VAL A 354 19.80 23.57 -1.59
C VAL A 354 20.56 23.40 -2.91
N ASP A 355 20.72 22.18 -3.42
CA ASP A 355 21.39 21.91 -4.70
C ASP A 355 20.59 22.48 -5.88
N ALA A 356 19.25 22.43 -5.86
CA ALA A 356 18.43 23.10 -6.85
C ALA A 356 18.59 24.64 -6.81
N ALA A 357 18.65 25.23 -5.61
CA ALA A 357 18.90 26.66 -5.43
C ALA A 357 20.32 27.06 -5.88
N LEU A 358 21.34 26.26 -5.54
CA LEU A 358 22.72 26.46 -5.98
C LEU A 358 22.85 26.30 -7.49
N ALA A 359 22.24 25.29 -8.09
CA ALA A 359 22.19 25.10 -9.54
C ALA A 359 21.54 26.31 -10.25
N HIS A 360 20.48 26.89 -9.65
CA HIS A 360 19.86 28.10 -10.16
C HIS A 360 20.79 29.32 -10.04
N ILE A 361 21.46 29.51 -8.90
CA ILE A 361 22.49 30.56 -8.70
C ILE A 361 23.65 30.41 -9.70
N TYR A 362 24.14 29.18 -9.93
CA TYR A 362 25.16 28.87 -10.95
C TYR A 362 24.66 28.98 -12.40
N SER A 363 23.34 28.94 -12.65
CA SER A 363 22.75 29.28 -13.95
C SER A 363 22.74 30.80 -14.18
N ILE A 364 22.39 31.58 -13.16
CA ILE A 364 22.39 33.06 -13.21
C ILE A 364 23.83 33.57 -13.34
N SER A 365 24.77 33.01 -12.57
CA SER A 365 26.19 33.36 -12.59
C SER A 365 26.85 33.16 -13.97
N ARG A 366 26.31 32.27 -14.83
CA ARG A 366 26.82 32.02 -16.19
C ARG A 366 26.26 32.96 -17.26
N TYR A 367 25.38 33.90 -16.93
CA TYR A 367 24.84 34.88 -17.89
C TYR A 367 25.42 36.29 -17.70
N ASN A 368 26.74 36.45 -17.90
CA ASN A 368 27.42 37.74 -17.89
C ASN A 368 28.33 37.92 -19.12
N PRO A 369 27.84 38.53 -20.22
CA PRO A 369 28.63 38.73 -21.43
C PRO A 369 29.58 39.93 -21.32
N SER A 370 30.83 39.65 -20.95
CA SER A 370 32.05 40.43 -21.25
C SER A 370 32.09 41.92 -20.87
N VAL A 371 32.98 42.26 -19.92
CA VAL A 371 33.57 43.61 -19.79
C VAL A 371 35.05 43.53 -20.14
N HIS A 372 35.50 44.40 -21.06
CA HIS A 372 36.87 44.37 -21.59
C HIS A 372 37.87 45.16 -20.73
N HIS A 373 39.15 44.81 -20.90
CA HIS A 373 40.29 45.35 -20.17
C HIS A 373 40.56 46.84 -20.47
N SER A 374 40.83 47.65 -19.45
CA SER A 374 41.54 48.93 -19.57
C SER A 374 42.28 49.29 -18.28
N GLN A 375 43.47 49.86 -18.39
CA GLN A 375 44.33 50.23 -17.27
C GLN A 375 44.13 51.69 -16.88
N HIS A 376 44.22 52.05 -15.60
CA HIS A 376 44.83 53.32 -15.18
C HIS A 376 45.36 53.24 -13.73
N LYS A 377 46.22 54.20 -13.33
CA LYS A 377 47.13 54.07 -12.18
C LYS A 377 46.61 54.63 -10.85
N SER A 378 46.97 53.92 -9.78
CA SER A 378 47.44 54.40 -8.46
C SER A 378 46.84 55.65 -7.79
N ALA A 379 46.18 55.43 -6.64
CA ALA A 379 46.31 56.27 -5.44
C ALA A 379 46.02 55.43 -4.18
N LEU A 380 46.67 55.74 -3.04
CA LEU A 380 46.33 55.15 -1.73
C LEU A 380 45.51 56.15 -0.90
N MET A 381 44.53 55.67 -0.12
CA MET A 381 44.34 56.12 1.27
C MET A 381 43.37 55.22 2.07
N SER A 382 43.31 55.46 3.39
CA SER A 382 42.74 54.60 4.44
C SER A 382 41.24 54.86 4.77
N PRO A 383 40.55 53.94 5.47
CA PRO A 383 39.09 54.01 5.69
C PRO A 383 38.67 54.79 6.95
N SER A 384 37.45 55.37 6.94
CA SER A 384 36.84 55.98 8.14
C SER A 384 35.30 56.05 8.12
N ALA A 385 34.70 55.56 9.21
CA ALA A 385 33.45 56.00 9.87
C ALA A 385 32.13 56.26 9.07
N TRP A 386 31.17 55.34 9.23
CA TRP A 386 29.76 55.55 9.64
C TRP A 386 29.14 56.98 9.64
N THR A 387 28.00 57.18 8.95
CA THR A 387 26.66 57.45 9.56
C THR A 387 25.52 57.48 8.50
N PRO A 388 24.22 57.37 8.86
CA PRO A 388 23.12 57.07 7.91
C PRO A 388 22.06 58.18 7.70
N LEU A 389 21.01 57.85 6.91
CA LEU A 389 19.73 58.56 6.61
C LEU A 389 19.71 59.50 5.38
N PRO A 390 18.53 59.79 4.76
CA PRO A 390 17.17 59.27 5.00
C PRO A 390 16.50 58.62 3.75
N LEU A 391 15.26 58.13 3.95
CA LEU A 391 14.36 57.59 2.91
C LEU A 391 14.03 58.59 1.79
N ARG A 392 13.89 58.10 0.55
CA ARG A 392 13.17 58.80 -0.53
C ARG A 392 12.40 57.79 -1.40
N ALA A 393 11.09 57.99 -1.54
CA ALA A 393 10.26 57.15 -2.38
C ALA A 393 10.51 57.41 -3.89
N SER A 394 10.43 56.36 -4.70
CA SER A 394 10.37 56.48 -6.17
C SER A 394 9.57 55.32 -6.79
N ASN A 395 8.90 55.61 -7.90
CA ASN A 395 7.76 54.86 -8.42
C ASN A 395 8.11 53.45 -8.92
N THR A 396 7.19 52.51 -8.71
CA THR A 396 7.21 51.19 -9.36
C THR A 396 6.95 51.31 -10.87
N HIS A 397 7.94 51.00 -11.69
CA HIS A 397 7.73 50.67 -13.10
C HIS A 397 7.65 49.15 -13.29
N PHE A 398 6.63 48.68 -14.01
CA PHE A 398 6.51 47.27 -14.39
C PHE A 398 7.60 46.91 -15.41
N ALA A 399 8.64 46.21 -14.95
CA ALA A 399 9.58 45.53 -15.82
C ALA A 399 8.95 44.20 -16.30
N ARG A 400 8.45 44.19 -17.53
CA ARG A 400 7.94 43.00 -18.20
C ARG A 400 9.11 42.06 -18.50
N ALA A 401 9.06 40.81 -18.01
CA ALA A 401 10.01 39.79 -18.43
C ALA A 401 9.76 39.43 -19.90
N GLU A 402 10.78 39.58 -20.74
CA GLU A 402 10.74 39.18 -22.15
C GLU A 402 11.39 37.80 -22.32
N ASN A 403 10.77 36.94 -23.12
CA ASN A 403 11.18 35.54 -23.24
C ASN A 403 12.53 35.40 -23.95
N SER A 404 13.35 34.48 -23.47
CA SER A 404 14.71 34.17 -23.97
C SER A 404 14.77 33.50 -25.35
N SER A 405 13.74 33.68 -26.20
CA SER A 405 13.57 33.00 -27.48
C SER A 405 13.98 33.80 -28.72
N GLU A 406 14.35 35.08 -28.61
CA GLU A 406 14.65 35.93 -29.78
C GLU A 406 16.13 35.92 -30.25
N ILE A 407 17.05 35.32 -29.49
CA ILE A 407 18.50 35.35 -29.78
C ILE A 407 18.89 34.26 -30.83
N ALA A 408 18.21 34.28 -31.98
CA ALA A 408 18.43 33.39 -33.12
C ALA A 408 18.21 34.10 -34.48
N SER A 409 18.62 35.37 -34.57
CA SER A 409 18.37 36.23 -35.74
C SER A 409 19.46 36.12 -36.81
N LEU A 410 19.15 35.44 -37.92
CA LEU A 410 19.97 35.47 -39.14
C LEU A 410 19.72 36.79 -39.91
N GLY A 411 20.61 37.76 -39.72
CA GLY A 411 20.71 38.93 -40.61
C GLY A 411 19.53 39.90 -40.56
N GLY A 412 18.91 40.10 -39.39
CA GLY A 412 17.96 41.19 -39.17
C GLY A 412 16.59 41.02 -39.84
N LYS A 413 16.19 39.80 -40.20
CA LYS A 413 14.81 39.45 -40.60
C LYS A 413 14.32 38.30 -39.73
N PRO A 414 13.06 38.33 -39.24
CA PRO A 414 12.55 37.29 -38.36
C PRO A 414 12.55 35.93 -39.07
N ALA A 415 13.23 34.95 -38.48
CA ALA A 415 13.32 33.61 -39.02
C ALA A 415 11.94 32.93 -38.99
N LYS A 416 11.28 32.82 -40.15
CA LYS A 416 9.98 32.13 -40.28
C LYS A 416 10.11 30.60 -40.25
N THR A 417 11.33 30.08 -40.39
CA THR A 417 11.68 28.65 -40.42
C THR A 417 11.12 27.84 -39.25
N PRO A 418 11.33 28.20 -37.95
CA PRO A 418 10.76 27.45 -36.83
C PRO A 418 9.21 27.44 -36.82
N ILE A 419 8.56 28.53 -37.22
CA ILE A 419 7.09 28.62 -37.30
C ILE A 419 6.56 27.68 -38.40
N ILE A 420 7.21 27.66 -39.56
CA ILE A 420 6.86 26.76 -40.67
C ILE A 420 7.09 25.30 -40.28
N ALA A 421 8.23 24.98 -39.66
CA ALA A 421 8.55 23.62 -39.20
C ALA A 421 7.58 23.12 -38.13
N GLY A 422 7.24 23.95 -37.14
CA GLY A 422 6.24 23.64 -36.12
C GLY A 422 4.84 23.40 -36.70
N SER A 423 4.42 24.23 -37.66
CA SER A 423 3.14 24.08 -38.36
C SER A 423 3.06 22.78 -39.17
N VAL A 424 4.11 22.43 -39.92
CA VAL A 424 4.16 21.18 -40.68
C VAL A 424 4.16 19.95 -39.75
N CYS A 425 4.95 19.97 -38.68
CA CYS A 425 5.01 18.86 -37.71
C CYS A 425 3.67 18.67 -36.99
N GLY A 426 3.07 19.76 -36.50
CA GLY A 426 1.74 19.75 -35.88
C GLY A 426 0.65 19.28 -36.84
N GLY A 427 0.70 19.69 -38.11
CA GLY A 427 -0.22 19.23 -39.16
C GLY A 427 -0.13 17.72 -39.42
N VAL A 428 1.09 17.16 -39.50
CA VAL A 428 1.30 15.70 -39.66
C VAL A 428 0.80 14.93 -38.44
N LEU A 429 1.08 15.40 -37.23
CA LEU A 429 0.58 14.78 -36.00
C LEU A 429 -0.94 14.83 -35.89
N PHE A 430 -1.57 15.96 -36.26
CA PHE A 430 -3.03 16.09 -36.31
C PHE A 430 -3.65 15.16 -37.36
N LEU A 431 -3.01 14.98 -38.52
CA LEU A 431 -3.47 14.05 -39.55
C LEU A 431 -3.37 12.59 -39.07
N ALA A 432 -2.27 12.23 -38.40
CA ALA A 432 -2.10 10.90 -37.81
C ALA A 432 -3.14 10.63 -36.71
N TRP A 433 -3.39 11.59 -35.82
CA TRP A 433 -4.42 11.48 -34.77
C TRP A 433 -5.84 11.44 -35.32
N THR A 434 -6.19 12.21 -36.34
CA THR A 434 -7.54 12.16 -36.96
C THR A 434 -7.78 10.86 -37.73
N ILE A 435 -6.77 10.31 -38.41
CA ILE A 435 -6.83 8.97 -39.01
C ILE A 435 -6.97 7.90 -37.91
N GLY A 436 -6.17 7.99 -36.85
CA GLY A 436 -6.25 7.10 -35.68
C GLY A 436 -7.63 7.11 -35.01
N PHE A 437 -8.18 8.29 -34.75
CA PHE A 437 -9.54 8.45 -34.23
C PHE A 437 -10.60 7.92 -35.20
N SER A 438 -10.48 8.18 -36.50
CA SER A 438 -11.44 7.65 -37.50
C SER A 438 -11.45 6.12 -37.54
N ILE A 439 -10.28 5.49 -37.47
CA ILE A 439 -10.14 4.03 -37.35
C ILE A 439 -10.72 3.54 -36.02
N TYR A 440 -10.42 4.22 -34.91
CA TYR A 440 -10.94 3.88 -33.58
C TYR A 440 -12.47 3.98 -33.52
N PHE A 441 -13.07 5.09 -33.95
CA PHE A 441 -14.52 5.27 -33.97
C PHE A 441 -15.20 4.29 -34.94
N ARG A 442 -14.64 4.02 -36.12
CA ARG A 442 -15.15 2.98 -37.04
C ARG A 442 -15.11 1.60 -36.39
N LYS A 443 -14.01 1.24 -35.73
CA LYS A 443 -13.85 -0.05 -35.01
C LYS A 443 -14.76 -0.14 -33.78
N ARG A 444 -14.98 0.96 -33.05
CA ARG A 444 -15.90 1.07 -31.89
C ARG A 444 -17.37 0.97 -32.35
N TYR A 445 -17.72 1.59 -33.47
CA TYR A 445 -19.05 1.48 -34.08
C TYR A 445 -19.30 0.07 -34.63
N GLN A 446 -18.36 -0.52 -35.36
CA GLN A 446 -18.45 -1.91 -35.83
C GLN A 446 -18.57 -2.91 -34.65
N ARG A 447 -17.82 -2.72 -33.55
CA ARG A 447 -17.99 -3.50 -32.32
C ARG A 447 -19.38 -3.35 -31.69
N LYS A 448 -19.97 -2.14 -31.69
CA LYS A 448 -21.35 -1.91 -31.23
C LYS A 448 -22.39 -2.57 -32.15
N GLN A 449 -22.21 -2.49 -33.47
CA GLN A 449 -23.06 -3.17 -34.45
C GLN A 449 -22.98 -4.70 -34.31
N LEU A 450 -21.78 -5.27 -34.20
CA LEU A 450 -21.58 -6.72 -34.00
C LEU A 450 -22.22 -7.20 -32.68
N LYS A 451 -22.07 -6.46 -31.57
CA LYS A 451 -22.76 -6.80 -30.31
C LYS A 451 -24.30 -6.74 -30.44
N ARG A 452 -24.85 -5.79 -31.20
CA ARG A 452 -26.30 -5.71 -31.48
C ARG A 452 -26.79 -6.83 -32.38
N ALA A 453 -26.04 -7.17 -33.44
CA ALA A 453 -26.38 -8.26 -34.35
C ALA A 453 -26.31 -9.63 -33.66
N ALA A 454 -25.28 -9.90 -32.84
CA ALA A 454 -25.18 -11.13 -32.06
C ALA A 454 -26.35 -11.27 -31.07
N ALA A 455 -26.70 -10.20 -30.36
CA ALA A 455 -27.86 -10.17 -29.46
C ALA A 455 -29.20 -10.38 -30.20
N ALA A 456 -29.36 -9.83 -31.40
CA ALA A 456 -30.57 -10.01 -32.23
C ALA A 456 -30.70 -11.42 -32.83
N ILE A 457 -29.60 -12.17 -32.94
CA ILE A 457 -29.55 -13.55 -33.48
C ILE A 457 -29.50 -14.59 -32.34
N GLY A 458 -29.41 -14.15 -31.08
CA GLY A 458 -29.39 -15.04 -29.90
C GLY A 458 -28.11 -15.85 -29.73
N MET A 459 -27.02 -15.50 -30.43
CA MET A 459 -25.74 -16.21 -30.32
C MET A 459 -24.93 -15.76 -29.09
N PRO A 460 -24.24 -16.69 -28.40
CA PRO A 460 -23.27 -16.33 -27.36
C PRO A 460 -22.12 -15.48 -27.94
N PRO A 461 -21.40 -14.71 -27.11
CA PRO A 461 -20.29 -13.88 -27.56
C PRO A 461 -19.20 -14.73 -28.25
N PRO A 462 -18.54 -14.21 -29.29
CA PRO A 462 -17.58 -14.98 -30.08
C PRO A 462 -16.38 -15.40 -29.23
N GLU A 463 -16.10 -16.69 -29.25
CA GLU A 463 -14.99 -17.33 -28.55
C GLU A 463 -13.65 -16.68 -28.94
N VAL A 464 -12.79 -16.43 -27.94
CA VAL A 464 -11.52 -15.73 -28.15
C VAL A 464 -10.53 -16.69 -28.81
N LYS A 465 -10.47 -16.64 -30.15
CA LYS A 465 -9.41 -17.32 -30.90
C LYS A 465 -8.06 -16.95 -30.30
N SER A 466 -7.33 -17.96 -29.82
CA SER A 466 -6.01 -17.81 -29.23
C SER A 466 -5.09 -17.09 -30.22
N ARG A 467 -4.20 -16.22 -29.70
CA ARG A 467 -3.14 -15.64 -30.52
C ARG A 467 -2.28 -16.78 -31.07
N PRO A 468 -1.88 -16.77 -32.36
CA PRO A 468 -0.84 -17.67 -32.81
C PRO A 468 0.40 -17.44 -31.94
N GLN A 469 1.00 -18.53 -31.47
CA GLN A 469 2.21 -18.45 -30.66
C GLN A 469 3.33 -17.83 -31.51
N MET A 470 4.03 -16.83 -30.95
CA MET A 470 5.32 -16.44 -31.52
C MET A 470 6.29 -17.61 -31.34
N GLU A 471 6.92 -18.04 -32.43
CA GLU A 471 7.98 -19.05 -32.34
C GLU A 471 9.08 -18.56 -31.40
N LYS A 472 9.43 -19.42 -30.44
CA LYS A 472 10.42 -19.13 -29.41
C LYS A 472 11.80 -19.13 -30.06
N ILE A 473 12.31 -17.96 -30.41
CA ILE A 473 13.68 -17.79 -30.93
C ILE A 473 14.66 -18.35 -29.88
N VAL A 474 15.20 -19.54 -30.15
CA VAL A 474 16.23 -20.16 -29.32
C VAL A 474 17.56 -19.51 -29.69
N ILE A 475 17.98 -18.56 -28.86
CA ILE A 475 19.35 -18.03 -28.92
C ILE A 475 20.30 -19.20 -28.54
N PRO A 476 21.29 -19.55 -29.38
CA PRO A 476 22.23 -20.62 -29.05
C PRO A 476 23.07 -20.24 -27.81
N PRO A 477 23.50 -21.22 -26.99
CA PRO A 477 24.33 -20.94 -25.82
C PRO A 477 25.69 -20.36 -26.22
N ASP A 478 26.21 -19.48 -25.35
CA ASP A 478 27.55 -18.88 -25.48
C ASP A 478 28.62 -19.99 -25.64
N PRO A 479 29.51 -19.91 -26.67
CA PRO A 479 30.57 -20.89 -26.87
C PRO A 479 31.50 -21.08 -25.66
N ALA A 480 31.63 -20.10 -24.76
CA ALA A 480 32.39 -20.25 -23.51
C ALA A 480 31.79 -21.32 -22.57
N VAL A 481 30.47 -21.55 -22.63
CA VAL A 481 29.79 -22.61 -21.88
C VAL A 481 30.02 -23.98 -22.54
N LEU A 482 29.98 -24.04 -23.87
CA LEU A 482 30.26 -25.27 -24.63
C LEU A 482 31.71 -25.76 -24.50
N LEU A 483 32.65 -24.85 -24.28
CA LEU A 483 34.07 -25.16 -24.01
C LEU A 483 34.35 -25.49 -22.53
N GLY A 484 33.32 -25.61 -21.68
CA GLY A 484 33.45 -26.06 -20.29
C GLY A 484 34.12 -25.08 -19.33
N GLN A 485 34.38 -23.83 -19.75
CA GLN A 485 35.05 -22.82 -18.91
C GLN A 485 34.09 -22.08 -17.95
N ARG A 486 32.79 -22.41 -17.96
CA ARG A 486 31.78 -21.85 -17.06
C ARG A 486 30.65 -22.83 -16.79
N GLN A 487 30.11 -22.81 -15.56
CA GLN A 487 28.84 -23.47 -15.24
C GLN A 487 27.66 -22.48 -15.38
N PRO A 488 26.45 -22.94 -15.73
CA PRO A 488 25.27 -22.07 -15.81
C PRO A 488 24.82 -21.56 -14.43
N GLY A 489 24.37 -20.30 -14.36
CA GLY A 489 23.64 -19.75 -13.21
C GLY A 489 24.40 -18.76 -12.31
N TYR A 490 25.73 -18.70 -12.37
CA TYR A 490 26.50 -17.71 -11.59
C TYR A 490 26.64 -16.37 -12.31
N ALA A 491 26.02 -15.33 -11.77
CA ALA A 491 26.39 -13.94 -12.03
C ALA A 491 27.66 -13.60 -11.23
N SER A 492 28.70 -13.11 -11.88
CA SER A 492 29.94 -12.69 -11.21
C SER A 492 29.81 -11.28 -10.64
N ALA A 493 30.12 -11.11 -9.37
CA ALA A 493 30.44 -9.80 -8.81
C ALA A 493 31.72 -9.23 -9.46
N GLU A 494 31.76 -7.90 -9.54
CA GLU A 494 32.93 -7.05 -9.84
C GLU A 494 33.72 -7.28 -11.15
N ALA A 495 33.69 -6.24 -11.98
CA ALA A 495 34.73 -5.95 -12.98
C ALA A 495 35.13 -4.46 -12.83
N THR A 496 35.73 -4.12 -11.69
CA THR A 496 36.16 -2.76 -11.35
C THR A 496 37.28 -2.32 -12.30
N CYS A 497 36.96 -1.47 -13.28
CA CYS A 497 37.89 -1.06 -14.33
C CYS A 497 38.87 0.02 -13.83
N THR A 498 39.94 -0.41 -13.15
CA THR A 498 41.06 0.46 -12.78
C THR A 498 42.09 0.55 -13.91
N HIS A 499 42.07 1.65 -14.64
CA HIS A 499 43.18 2.03 -15.52
C HIS A 499 44.43 2.34 -14.68
N THR A 500 45.40 1.41 -14.64
CA THR A 500 46.75 1.68 -14.15
C THR A 500 47.72 1.86 -15.33
N VAL A 501 48.33 3.03 -15.40
CA VAL A 501 49.37 3.35 -16.39
C VAL A 501 50.66 2.63 -16.02
N THR A 502 51.33 2.05 -17.02
CA THR A 502 52.63 1.38 -16.85
C THR A 502 53.74 2.36 -16.47
N SER A 503 54.45 2.08 -15.38
CA SER A 503 55.75 2.68 -15.07
C SER A 503 56.61 1.64 -14.34
N GLU A 504 57.85 1.46 -14.79
CA GLU A 504 58.78 0.45 -14.27
C GLU A 504 59.55 0.97 -13.06
N ARG A 505 59.73 0.15 -12.00
CA ARG A 505 61.08 -0.17 -11.47
C ARG A 505 61.13 -1.21 -10.33
N ALA A 506 61.98 -2.21 -10.55
CA ALA A 506 62.97 -2.76 -9.61
C ALA A 506 62.60 -3.07 -8.14
N ALA A 507 62.22 -4.35 -7.92
CA ALA A 507 63.00 -5.35 -7.15
C ALA A 507 63.24 -5.24 -5.62
N THR A 508 63.41 -6.45 -5.04
CA THR A 508 63.78 -6.80 -3.64
C THR A 508 62.71 -6.56 -2.55
N GLY A 509 62.53 -7.46 -1.56
CA GLY A 509 63.09 -8.81 -1.39
C GLY A 509 62.77 -9.42 0.01
N ALA A 510 62.89 -10.77 0.12
CA ALA A 510 62.67 -11.61 1.33
C ALA A 510 61.22 -11.60 1.91
N ALA A 511 60.50 -12.70 2.15
CA ALA A 511 60.75 -14.07 2.66
C ALA A 511 60.43 -14.21 4.17
N GLY A 512 59.61 -15.20 4.53
CA GLY A 512 59.09 -15.37 5.90
C GLY A 512 57.78 -16.17 6.00
N THR A 513 57.82 -17.42 5.53
CA THR A 513 57.20 -18.63 6.12
C THR A 513 56.52 -18.45 7.50
N MET A 514 55.26 -18.88 7.68
CA MET A 514 54.85 -20.20 8.26
C MET A 514 55.22 -20.36 9.77
N ASN A 515 54.44 -21.00 10.66
CA ASN A 515 53.31 -21.92 10.45
C ASN A 515 52.42 -22.11 11.72
N THR A 516 51.10 -22.17 11.53
CA THR A 516 50.14 -23.21 12.02
C THR A 516 49.93 -23.64 13.50
N LEU A 517 48.65 -23.99 13.81
CA LEU A 517 48.15 -25.10 14.66
C LEU A 517 48.36 -25.01 16.20
N SER A 518 47.52 -25.54 17.10
CA SER A 518 46.14 -26.10 17.00
C SER A 518 45.49 -26.29 18.40
N THR A 519 44.31 -26.93 18.43
CA THR A 519 43.72 -27.79 19.50
C THR A 519 43.26 -27.20 20.85
N SER A 520 41.93 -27.20 21.03
CA SER A 520 41.17 -27.45 22.28
C SER A 520 41.37 -28.92 22.78
N PRO A 521 40.86 -29.39 23.96
CA PRO A 521 39.41 -29.43 24.32
C PRO A 521 39.02 -29.40 25.83
N LEU A 522 37.69 -29.46 26.10
CA LEU A 522 36.89 -30.13 27.19
C LEU A 522 37.58 -30.53 28.53
N HIS A 523 36.97 -30.46 29.73
CA HIS A 523 35.60 -30.90 30.15
C HIS A 523 35.28 -30.57 31.65
N MET A 524 33.99 -30.65 32.04
CA MET A 524 33.40 -31.11 33.34
C MET A 524 33.54 -30.35 34.70
N ASP A 525 32.38 -29.83 35.17
CA ASP A 525 31.58 -30.28 36.36
C ASP A 525 31.47 -29.49 37.72
N SER A 526 30.27 -29.60 38.31
CA SER A 526 29.67 -29.37 39.67
C SER A 526 30.27 -28.49 40.80
N GLY A 527 29.41 -27.92 41.69
CA GLY A 527 29.88 -27.32 42.98
C GLY A 527 28.98 -26.33 43.82
N VAL A 528 27.87 -26.81 44.40
CA VAL A 528 26.92 -26.22 45.41
C VAL A 528 27.43 -25.23 46.52
N GLY A 529 26.58 -24.24 46.93
CA GLY A 529 26.49 -23.63 48.31
C GLY A 529 26.26 -22.09 48.34
N SER A 530 25.19 -21.46 48.89
CA SER A 530 24.60 -21.37 50.28
C SER A 530 25.45 -20.57 51.31
N SER A 531 24.97 -19.66 52.18
CA SER A 531 23.69 -18.94 52.48
C SER A 531 24.03 -17.73 53.42
N GLY A 532 23.18 -16.84 54.00
CA GLY A 532 21.72 -16.57 54.05
C GLY A 532 21.47 -15.04 53.95
N SER A 533 20.69 -14.29 54.76
CA SER A 533 19.73 -14.55 55.87
C SER A 533 18.82 -13.31 56.11
N GLY A 534 17.53 -13.47 56.49
CA GLY A 534 16.62 -12.38 56.93
C GLY A 534 16.62 -12.17 58.46
N PRO A 535 15.49 -11.86 59.14
CA PRO A 535 14.15 -11.45 58.65
C PRO A 535 13.50 -10.30 59.47
N SER A 536 12.24 -9.93 59.17
CA SER A 536 11.30 -9.33 60.14
C SER A 536 9.85 -9.49 59.65
N ALA A 537 8.89 -9.59 60.57
CA ALA A 537 7.45 -9.68 60.32
C ALA A 537 6.66 -9.10 61.50
N ASN A 538 5.38 -8.79 61.29
CA ASN A 538 4.36 -8.69 62.34
C ASN A 538 2.96 -8.85 61.74
N GLU A 539 2.06 -9.42 62.54
CA GLU A 539 0.63 -9.61 62.27
C GLU A 539 -0.14 -8.36 62.80
N GLU A 540 -1.46 -8.22 62.82
CA GLU A 540 -2.61 -9.09 62.52
C GLU A 540 -3.85 -8.18 62.27
N HIS A 541 -4.91 -8.68 61.63
CA HIS A 541 -6.28 -8.86 62.18
C HIS A 541 -7.35 -8.97 61.08
N VAL A 542 -8.50 -9.56 61.43
CA VAL A 542 -9.63 -9.84 60.54
C VAL A 542 -10.91 -9.25 61.14
N GLU A 543 -11.78 -8.63 60.33
CA GLU A 543 -13.22 -8.61 60.66
C GLU A 543 -14.12 -8.66 59.41
N GLU A 544 -15.27 -9.33 59.56
CA GLU A 544 -16.27 -9.61 58.54
C GLU A 544 -17.61 -9.01 58.96
N ARG A 545 -18.30 -8.27 58.07
CA ARG A 545 -19.78 -8.08 58.11
C ARG A 545 -20.38 -7.46 56.84
N ARG A 546 -21.47 -8.08 56.37
CA ARG A 546 -22.60 -7.50 55.62
C ARG A 546 -23.86 -7.60 56.53
N PRO A 547 -25.07 -7.16 56.13
CA PRO A 547 -25.50 -5.95 55.41
C PRO A 547 -26.62 -5.19 56.19
N LEU A 548 -27.09 -4.04 55.67
CA LEU A 548 -28.41 -3.38 55.89
C LEU A 548 -28.42 -2.12 54.98
N LEU A 549 -29.41 -1.71 54.17
CA LEU A 549 -30.86 -1.93 54.00
C LEU A 549 -31.82 -1.03 54.83
N LYS A 550 -32.05 0.19 54.34
CA LYS A 550 -33.32 0.97 54.33
C LYS A 550 -33.22 1.98 53.17
N VAL A 551 -34.10 2.06 52.16
CA VAL A 551 -35.58 2.19 52.08
C VAL A 551 -36.06 3.64 52.21
N MET A 552 -36.99 4.01 51.31
CA MET A 552 -37.65 5.31 51.03
C MET A 552 -37.08 6.09 49.83
N THR A 553 -37.85 6.65 48.90
CA THR A 553 -39.21 6.39 48.33
C THR A 553 -39.43 7.46 47.23
N GLY A 554 -40.04 7.15 46.08
CA GLY A 554 -40.57 8.19 45.19
C GLY A 554 -40.39 7.96 43.68
N MET A 555 -41.32 7.21 43.07
CA MET A 555 -41.72 7.47 41.68
C MET A 555 -42.73 8.63 41.68
N PRO A 556 -42.98 9.26 40.52
CA PRO A 556 -44.27 8.98 39.91
C PRO A 556 -44.17 8.54 38.43
N ASP A 557 -45.02 7.59 38.07
CA ASP A 557 -45.38 7.31 36.68
C ASP A 557 -46.57 8.22 36.30
N ILE A 558 -46.49 8.90 35.15
CA ILE A 558 -47.61 9.65 34.56
C ILE A 558 -47.61 9.41 33.05
N SER A 559 -48.42 8.45 32.63
CA SER A 559 -48.90 8.36 31.26
C SER A 559 -50.14 9.26 31.06
N ALA A 560 -50.44 9.58 29.79
CA ALA A 560 -51.64 10.28 29.28
C ALA A 560 -51.78 11.82 29.49
N LEU A 561 -51.34 12.56 28.46
CA LEU A 561 -52.05 13.75 27.92
C LEU A 561 -51.82 13.74 26.39
N GLN A 562 -52.81 13.31 25.60
CA GLN A 562 -53.87 14.12 24.97
C GLN A 562 -53.43 14.86 23.69
N ARG A 563 -54.20 14.64 22.61
CA ARG A 563 -54.05 15.30 21.31
C ARG A 563 -54.68 16.70 21.33
N PRO A 564 -54.11 17.71 20.65
CA PRO A 564 -54.91 18.81 20.14
C PRO A 564 -55.73 18.37 18.90
N ARG A 565 -56.99 18.79 18.84
CA ARG A 565 -57.83 18.79 17.63
C ARG A 565 -58.14 20.24 17.27
N GLY A 566 -58.26 20.53 15.98
CA GLY A 566 -59.25 21.52 15.47
C GLY A 566 -58.71 22.88 15.04
N MET A 567 -58.60 23.08 13.73
CA MET A 567 -59.37 24.06 12.93
C MET A 567 -59.10 23.71 11.45
N GLU A 568 -60.03 23.23 10.63
CA GLU A 568 -61.35 23.74 10.23
C GLU A 568 -61.30 24.66 9.00
N LYS A 569 -61.58 24.05 7.82
CA LYS A 569 -62.39 24.55 6.68
C LYS A 569 -62.20 23.58 5.49
N VAL A 570 -63.12 23.39 4.53
CA VAL A 570 -64.59 23.38 4.40
C VAL A 570 -64.86 23.38 2.89
N ASN A 571 -65.66 22.41 2.39
CA ASN A 571 -66.19 22.28 1.02
C ASN A 571 -65.16 22.12 -0.13
N GLY A 572 -65.50 21.46 -1.25
CA GLY A 572 -66.72 20.69 -1.60
C GLY A 572 -66.80 20.37 -3.10
N ALA A 573 -67.82 19.58 -3.49
CA ALA A 573 -68.16 19.12 -4.86
C ALA A 573 -67.16 18.14 -5.52
N ASP A 574 -67.51 17.19 -6.39
CA ASP A 574 -68.81 16.59 -6.85
C ASP A 574 -68.43 15.34 -7.70
N VAL A 575 -69.23 14.34 -8.10
CA VAL A 575 -70.54 13.73 -7.78
C VAL A 575 -70.75 12.60 -8.81
N SER A 576 -71.16 11.39 -8.38
CA SER A 576 -71.72 10.29 -9.21
C SER A 576 -70.87 9.71 -10.37
N GLY A 577 -71.19 8.53 -10.93
CA GLY A 577 -72.20 7.51 -10.62
C GLY A 577 -71.66 6.13 -11.06
N THR A 578 -72.33 4.99 -11.07
CA THR A 578 -73.66 4.46 -10.69
C THR A 578 -73.75 3.12 -11.45
N GLN A 579 -74.19 2.04 -10.79
CA GLN A 579 -74.16 0.63 -11.25
C GLN A 579 -72.76 -0.02 -11.16
#